data_AF-A0A2S4LTR4-F1
#
_entry.id   AF-A0A2S4LTR4-F1
#
_cell.length_a   1.000
_cell.length_b   1.000
_cell.length_c   1.000
_cell.angle_alpha   90.00
_cell.angle_beta   90.00
_cell.angle_gamma   90.00
#
_symmetry.space_group_name_H-M   'P 1'
#
loop_
_entity.id
_entity.type
_entity.pdbx_description
1 polymer ?
#
loop_
_entity_poly.entity_id
_entity_poly.type
_entity_poly.pdbx_seq_one_letter_code
_entity_poly.pdbx_strand_id
1 'polypeptide(L)'
;MPRQMLTMLGLLGFSLMAASTAPARAETCDDLWYARNEIYKAQGYCFRTARGISAFGNAGCQYDAVEDVPLSSSQRRTIADIAREERARRCPR
;
A
#
# COMPACT_ATOMS: atom_id res chain seq x y z
N MET A 1 -17.63 16.04 61.69
CA MET A 1 -18.87 16.22 60.88
C MET A 1 -19.43 17.60 61.15
N PRO A 2 -20.04 18.30 60.18
CA PRO A 2 -19.95 18.17 58.71
C PRO A 2 -18.88 19.20 58.21
N ARG A 3 -18.88 19.92 57.07
CA ARG A 3 -19.40 19.79 55.69
C ARG A 3 -18.54 20.69 54.76
N GLN A 4 -18.58 20.46 53.44
CA GLN A 4 -18.31 21.44 52.35
C GLN A 4 -16.87 21.98 52.16
N MET A 5 -16.40 22.33 50.94
CA MET A 5 -16.81 21.91 49.58
C MET A 5 -15.69 22.24 48.56
N LEU A 6 -15.74 21.60 47.39
CA LEU A 6 -15.24 22.10 46.10
C LEU A 6 -13.73 22.39 45.94
N THR A 7 -13.04 21.45 45.29
CA THR A 7 -12.26 21.80 44.07
C THR A 7 -12.09 20.55 43.21
N MET A 8 -12.55 20.59 41.96
CA MET A 8 -12.09 19.65 40.94
C MET A 8 -10.70 20.12 40.49
N LEU A 9 -9.67 19.30 40.67
CA LEU A 9 -8.42 19.46 39.94
C LEU A 9 -8.42 18.41 38.83
N GLY A 10 -8.55 18.87 37.59
CA GLY A 10 -8.88 18.02 36.44
C GLY A 10 -7.77 17.01 36.09
N LEU A 11 -8.15 15.89 35.49
CA LEU A 11 -7.20 14.94 34.93
C LEU A 11 -6.48 15.58 33.74
N LEU A 12 -5.27 16.08 33.97
CA LEU A 12 -4.30 16.40 32.91
C LEU A 12 -3.74 15.10 32.31
N GLY A 13 -4.62 14.33 31.66
CA GLY A 13 -4.28 13.17 30.87
C GLY A 13 -3.55 13.59 29.61
N PHE A 14 -2.24 13.87 29.74
CA PHE A 14 -1.37 14.23 28.63
C PHE A 14 -1.06 12.96 27.81
N SER A 15 -2.04 12.54 27.01
CA SER A 15 -1.98 11.34 26.17
C SER A 15 -0.84 11.47 25.16
N LEU A 16 0.30 10.83 25.46
CA LEU A 16 1.37 10.61 24.51
C LEU A 16 0.80 9.84 23.30
N MET A 17 0.59 10.56 22.20
CA MET A 17 0.44 9.95 20.88
C MET A 17 1.78 9.30 20.52
N ALA A 18 1.95 8.05 20.96
CA ALA A 18 3.05 7.20 20.54
C ALA A 18 2.96 7.02 19.02
N ALA A 19 3.77 7.79 18.28
CA ALA A 19 3.84 7.70 16.84
C ALA A 19 4.35 6.31 16.46
N SER A 20 3.42 5.44 16.07
CA SER A 20 3.68 4.07 15.68
C SER A 20 4.39 4.03 14.32
N THR A 21 5.69 4.28 14.34
CA THR A 21 6.59 4.01 13.22
C THR A 21 6.57 2.50 12.95
N ALA A 22 5.65 2.06 12.10
CA ALA A 22 5.59 0.68 11.63
C ALA A 22 6.98 0.30 11.08
N PRO A 23 7.52 -0.88 11.41
CA PRO A 23 8.87 -1.25 11.00
C PRO A 23 8.92 -1.31 9.46
N ALA A 24 9.63 -0.35 8.87
CA ALA A 24 9.83 -0.26 7.43
C ALA A 24 10.64 -1.48 6.98
N ARG A 25 9.94 -2.53 6.52
CA ARG A 25 10.58 -3.68 5.90
C ARG A 25 11.27 -3.18 4.63
N ALA A 26 12.54 -3.54 4.45
CA ALA A 26 13.30 -3.14 3.28
C ALA A 26 12.82 -3.97 2.06
N GLU A 27 11.76 -3.52 1.40
CA GLU A 27 11.19 -4.19 0.22
C GLU A 27 12.24 -4.39 -0.86
N THR A 28 12.35 -5.60 -1.38
CA THR A 28 13.23 -5.90 -2.51
C THR A 28 12.65 -5.34 -3.81
N CYS A 29 13.45 -5.34 -4.87
CA CYS A 29 12.94 -5.03 -6.21
C CYS A 29 11.85 -6.00 -6.67
N ASP A 30 11.86 -7.24 -6.18
CA ASP A 30 10.84 -8.23 -6.53
C ASP A 30 9.56 -8.06 -5.70
N ASP A 31 9.65 -7.61 -4.44
CA ASP A 31 8.48 -7.20 -3.63
C ASP A 31 7.77 -5.99 -4.24
N LEU A 32 8.52 -4.94 -4.59
CA LEU A 32 8.00 -3.75 -5.28
C LEU A 32 7.34 -4.12 -6.62
N TRP A 33 8.01 -4.97 -7.41
CA TRP A 33 7.44 -5.49 -8.65
C TRP A 33 6.15 -6.28 -8.38
N TYR A 34 6.11 -7.12 -7.35
CA TYR A 34 4.93 -7.93 -7.02
C TYR A 34 3.76 -7.04 -6.60
N ALA A 35 3.97 -6.14 -5.64
CA ALA A 35 2.94 -5.24 -5.12
C ALA A 35 2.32 -4.34 -6.21
N ARG A 36 3.11 -3.86 -7.17
CA ARG A 36 2.57 -3.12 -8.33
C ARG A 36 1.72 -4.03 -9.23
N ASN A 37 2.20 -5.25 -9.51
CA ASN A 37 1.53 -6.16 -10.45
C ASN A 37 0.27 -6.82 -9.83
N GLU A 38 0.22 -6.99 -8.51
CA GLU A 38 -0.97 -7.43 -7.79
C GLU A 38 -2.16 -6.45 -8.00
N ILE A 39 -1.90 -5.14 -8.03
CA ILE A 39 -2.94 -4.13 -8.34
C ILE A 39 -3.52 -4.34 -9.74
N TYR A 40 -2.68 -4.64 -10.75
CA TYR A 40 -3.15 -4.96 -12.10
C TYR A 40 -3.92 -6.29 -12.15
N LYS A 41 -3.44 -7.33 -11.45
CA LYS A 41 -4.12 -8.63 -11.35
C LYS A 41 -5.50 -8.50 -10.71
N ALA A 42 -5.60 -7.75 -9.61
CA ALA A 42 -6.83 -7.49 -8.87
C ALA A 42 -7.85 -6.67 -9.67
N GLN A 43 -7.46 -6.07 -10.80
CA GLN A 43 -8.32 -5.32 -11.71
C GLN A 43 -8.47 -6.00 -13.09
N GLY A 44 -8.11 -7.28 -13.18
CA GLY A 44 -8.40 -8.12 -14.35
C GLY A 44 -7.38 -8.05 -15.50
N TYR A 45 -6.18 -7.53 -15.28
CA TYR A 45 -5.15 -7.52 -16.34
C TYR A 45 -4.66 -8.93 -16.70
N CYS A 46 -4.51 -9.20 -18.00
CA CYS A 46 -3.93 -10.42 -18.56
C CYS A 46 -2.43 -10.24 -18.76
N PHE A 47 -1.60 -11.00 -18.03
CA PHE A 47 -0.15 -10.89 -18.12
C PHE A 47 0.37 -11.49 -19.42
N ARG A 48 1.26 -10.76 -20.10
CA ARG A 48 1.85 -11.15 -21.39
C ARG A 48 3.29 -11.64 -21.30
N THR A 49 3.95 -11.49 -20.15
CA THR A 49 5.32 -11.96 -19.91
C THR A 49 5.33 -13.26 -19.13
N ALA A 50 6.29 -14.15 -19.39
CA ALA A 50 6.41 -15.42 -18.67
C ALA A 50 6.53 -15.23 -17.15
N ARG A 51 7.25 -14.17 -16.69
CA ARG A 51 7.34 -13.81 -15.27
C ARG A 51 5.99 -13.44 -14.67
N GLY A 52 5.18 -12.61 -15.35
CA GLY A 52 3.85 -12.22 -14.88
C GLY A 52 2.85 -13.38 -14.88
N ILE A 53 2.87 -14.19 -15.94
CA ILE A 53 2.01 -15.39 -16.07
C ILE A 53 2.35 -16.41 -14.97
N SER A 54 3.64 -16.65 -14.69
CA SER A 54 4.10 -17.56 -13.64
C SER A 54 3.73 -17.08 -12.22
N ALA A 55 3.78 -15.77 -11.97
CA ALA A 55 3.50 -15.20 -10.66
C ALA A 55 1.99 -15.05 -10.35
N PHE A 56 1.16 -14.68 -11.34
CA PHE A 56 -0.23 -14.29 -11.12
C PHE A 56 -1.28 -15.09 -11.90
N GLY A 57 -0.86 -15.76 -13.00
CA GLY A 57 -1.74 -16.49 -13.92
C GLY A 57 -2.76 -15.60 -14.67
N ASN A 58 -3.27 -16.11 -15.80
CA ASN A 58 -4.30 -15.41 -16.59
C ASN A 58 -5.72 -15.97 -16.39
N ALA A 59 -5.92 -16.92 -15.45
CA ALA A 59 -7.25 -17.35 -15.07
C ALA A 59 -8.10 -16.14 -14.59
N GLY A 60 -9.27 -15.96 -15.22
CA GLY A 60 -10.24 -14.91 -14.90
C GLY A 60 -9.88 -13.48 -15.32
N CYS A 61 -8.78 -13.25 -16.04
CA CYS A 61 -8.45 -11.91 -16.55
C CYS A 61 -9.39 -11.48 -17.70
N GLN A 62 -9.48 -10.17 -17.93
CA GLN A 62 -10.45 -9.51 -18.82
C GLN A 62 -9.82 -8.46 -19.77
N TYR A 63 -8.62 -7.96 -19.46
CA TYR A 63 -7.98 -6.85 -20.19
C TYR A 63 -6.56 -7.21 -20.64
N ASP A 64 -6.31 -7.31 -21.95
CA ASP A 64 -4.98 -7.57 -22.53
C ASP A 64 -4.07 -6.34 -22.62
N ALA A 65 -4.65 -5.14 -22.50
CA ALA A 65 -3.97 -3.85 -22.51
C ALA A 65 -4.05 -3.21 -21.12
N VAL A 66 -3.02 -2.44 -20.74
CA VAL A 66 -2.91 -1.84 -19.38
C VAL A 66 -3.74 -0.56 -19.27
N GLU A 67 -3.89 0.13 -20.40
CA GLU A 67 -4.72 1.32 -20.60
C GLU A 67 -6.21 1.06 -20.34
N ASP A 68 -6.72 -0.12 -20.72
CA ASP A 68 -8.12 -0.52 -20.54
C ASP A 68 -8.46 -0.96 -19.10
N VAL A 69 -7.44 -1.24 -18.27
CA VAL A 69 -7.64 -1.66 -16.88
C VAL A 69 -8.32 -0.52 -16.09
N PRO A 70 -9.46 -0.76 -15.43
CA PRO A 70 -10.29 0.29 -14.82
C PRO A 70 -9.74 0.81 -13.47
N LEU A 71 -8.44 1.07 -13.39
CA LEU A 71 -7.76 1.54 -12.18
C LEU A 71 -8.36 2.86 -11.67
N SER A 72 -8.75 2.87 -10.41
CA SER A 72 -9.14 4.07 -9.66
C SER A 72 -7.97 5.04 -9.45
N SER A 73 -8.31 6.31 -9.16
CA SER A 73 -7.32 7.36 -8.93
C SER A 73 -6.39 7.11 -7.73
N SER A 74 -6.78 6.28 -6.76
CA SER A 74 -5.89 5.83 -5.67
C SER A 74 -4.91 4.76 -6.16
N GLN A 75 -5.38 3.71 -6.83
CA GLN A 75 -4.52 2.66 -7.41
C GLN A 75 -3.47 3.25 -8.37
N ARG A 76 -3.87 4.22 -9.22
CA ARG A 76 -2.93 4.91 -10.13
C ARG A 76 -1.83 5.69 -9.38
N ARG A 77 -2.13 6.27 -8.20
CA ARG A 77 -1.10 6.88 -7.33
C ARG A 77 -0.18 5.84 -6.73
N THR A 78 -0.72 4.79 -6.11
CA THR A 78 0.07 3.68 -5.53
C THR A 78 1.02 3.05 -6.55
N ILE A 79 0.54 2.79 -7.77
CA ILE A 79 1.38 2.30 -8.89
C ILE A 79 2.51 3.30 -9.22
N ALA A 80 2.22 4.60 -9.29
CA ALA A 80 3.21 5.63 -9.58
C ALA A 80 4.23 5.83 -8.44
N ASP A 81 3.82 5.60 -7.19
CA ASP A 81 4.66 5.64 -6.00
C ASP A 81 5.64 4.45 -5.97
N ILE A 82 5.14 3.22 -6.18
CA ILE A 82 5.98 2.02 -6.29
C ILE A 82 6.94 2.15 -7.50
N ALA A 83 6.43 2.59 -8.66
CA ALA A 83 7.25 2.80 -9.85
C ALA A 83 8.23 3.99 -9.75
N ARG A 84 8.14 4.84 -8.71
CA ARG A 84 9.18 5.81 -8.33
C ARG A 84 10.26 5.12 -7.49
N GLU A 85 9.87 4.29 -6.54
CA GLU A 85 10.80 3.56 -5.67
C GLU A 85 11.67 2.56 -6.45
N GLU A 86 11.06 1.79 -7.36
CA GLU A 86 11.79 0.91 -8.30
C GLU A 86 12.88 1.66 -9.08
N ARG A 87 12.58 2.89 -9.54
CA ARG A 87 13.52 3.74 -10.28
C ARG A 87 14.64 4.24 -9.37
N ALA A 88 14.33 4.65 -8.14
CA ALA A 88 15.33 5.09 -7.17
C ALA A 88 16.32 3.95 -6.83
N ARG A 89 15.81 2.72 -6.70
CA ARG A 89 16.61 1.50 -6.44
C ARG A 89 17.29 0.93 -7.68
N ARG A 90 16.97 1.43 -8.89
CA ARG A 90 17.42 0.93 -10.21
C ARG A 90 17.07 -0.55 -10.42
N CYS A 91 15.86 -0.93 -10.03
CA CYS A 91 15.32 -2.28 -10.23
C CYS A 91 15.25 -2.66 -11.72
N PRO A 92 15.38 -3.96 -12.05
CA PRO A 92 15.12 -4.47 -13.39
C PRO A 92 13.65 -4.26 -13.79
N ARG A 93 13.36 -4.35 -15.09
CA ARG A 93 12.01 -4.24 -15.67
C ARG A 93 11.61 -5.53 -16.36
#